data_AF-A0A673NLP3-F1
#
_entry.id   AF-A0A673NLP3-F1
#
_cell.length_a   1.000
_cell.length_b   1.000
_cell.length_c   1.000
_cell.angle_alpha   90.00
_cell.angle_beta   90.00
_cell.angle_gamma   90.00
#
_symmetry.space_group_name_H-M   'P 1'
#
loop_
_entity.id
_entity.type
_entity.pdbx_description
1 polymer ?
#
loop_
_entity_poly.entity_id
_entity_poly.type
_entity_poly.pdbx_seq_one_letter_code
_entity_poly.pdbx_strand_id
1 'polypeptide(L)'
;FNIMGLLCLGFILLLVISNKTQLIIQRDKQVTLKCNHDDGSYYYMYWYRQRGQGELSLVAISLGKDTEETVAPFTVTKHIMKRPEIKESSLEIKNLTEEDSGIYFCASSIAQYLNLANYPAYFGNGTKLTVLAANVTLPKVKILPPSPKEICSQDKINDKRSTLVCVASGFYPDHVSVSWKVNGVARQDSVSTDTSAQQDKTTLMYHISSRIKVNDTDWMDLKSSFACTVQFFNGDEYVNVTNTINGQKGL
;
A
#
# COMPACT_ATOMS: atom_id res chain seq x y z
N PHE A 1 -14.00 -24.55 47.65
CA PHE A 1 -13.77 -25.22 46.36
C PHE A 1 -13.63 -24.16 45.30
N ASN A 2 -12.38 -23.81 44.98
CA ASN A 2 -12.01 -22.76 44.04
C ASN A 2 -11.41 -23.47 42.83
N ILE A 3 -12.05 -23.39 41.66
CA ILE A 3 -11.46 -23.90 40.41
C ILE A 3 -11.25 -22.69 39.51
N MET A 4 -10.01 -22.23 39.47
CA MET A 4 -9.51 -21.23 38.55
C MET A 4 -9.16 -21.95 37.25
N GLY A 5 -10.04 -21.85 36.25
CA GLY A 5 -9.79 -22.37 34.91
C GLY A 5 -8.75 -21.50 34.19
N LEU A 6 -7.54 -22.02 34.05
CA LEU A 6 -6.54 -21.49 33.13
C LEU A 6 -6.98 -21.83 31.70
N LEU A 7 -7.56 -20.86 30.99
CA LEU A 7 -7.67 -20.92 29.54
C LEU A 7 -6.28 -20.66 28.95
N CYS A 8 -5.55 -21.73 28.68
CA CYS A 8 -4.37 -21.67 27.82
C CYS A 8 -4.87 -21.39 26.39
N LEU A 9 -5.03 -20.11 26.05
CA LEU A 9 -5.14 -19.69 24.65
C LEU A 9 -3.78 -20.01 24.02
N GLY A 10 -3.66 -21.20 23.46
CA GLY A 10 -2.51 -21.60 22.67
C GLY A 10 -2.32 -20.56 21.58
N PHE A 11 -1.25 -19.76 21.71
CA PHE A 11 -0.74 -18.96 20.60
C PHE A 11 -0.38 -19.96 19.51
N ILE A 12 -1.21 -20.07 18.47
CA ILE A 12 -0.77 -20.63 17.20
C ILE A 12 0.34 -19.67 16.75
N LEU A 13 1.59 -20.11 16.80
CA LEU A 13 2.69 -19.38 16.18
C LEU A 13 2.42 -19.38 14.67
N LEU A 14 1.84 -18.30 14.17
CA LEU A 14 1.76 -18.01 12.75
C LEU A 14 3.16 -17.59 12.31
N LEU A 15 3.65 -18.14 11.20
CA LEU A 15 4.93 -17.73 10.61
C LEU A 15 4.92 -16.22 10.36
N VAL A 16 5.87 -15.51 10.94
CA VAL A 16 6.02 -14.08 10.71
C VAL A 16 7.08 -13.86 9.65
N ILE A 17 6.67 -13.33 8.50
CA ILE A 17 7.58 -12.93 7.42
C ILE A 17 7.70 -11.41 7.43
N SER A 18 8.93 -10.92 7.63
CA SER A 18 9.26 -9.50 7.71
C SER A 18 9.99 -9.03 6.46
N ASN A 19 9.49 -7.95 5.87
CA ASN A 19 10.09 -7.27 4.72
C ASN A 19 9.77 -5.77 4.80
N LYS A 20 10.52 -4.95 4.07
CA LYS A 20 10.22 -3.51 4.00
C LYS A 20 8.90 -3.29 3.26
N THR A 21 8.09 -2.32 3.69
CA THR A 21 6.78 -2.06 3.06
C THR A 21 6.90 -1.40 1.69
N GLN A 22 7.82 -0.44 1.55
CA GLN A 22 7.91 0.39 0.35
C GLN A 22 9.34 0.88 0.09
N LEU A 23 9.71 0.96 -1.19
CA LEU A 23 10.99 1.46 -1.66
C LEU A 23 10.82 2.29 -2.94
N ILE A 24 11.46 3.46 -2.98
CA ILE A 24 11.52 4.33 -4.15
C ILE A 24 12.98 4.46 -4.55
N ILE A 25 13.31 4.08 -5.77
CA ILE A 25 14.70 4.06 -6.26
C ILE A 25 14.75 4.69 -7.66
N GLN A 26 15.82 5.43 -7.96
CA GLN A 26 16.03 5.99 -9.30
C GLN A 26 16.41 4.91 -10.32
N ARG A 27 16.05 5.09 -11.59
CA ARG A 27 16.51 4.24 -12.69
C ARG A 27 18.04 4.12 -12.75
N ASP A 28 18.51 3.06 -13.41
CA ASP A 28 19.94 2.72 -13.57
C ASP A 28 20.69 2.43 -12.26
N LYS A 29 20.00 2.44 -11.11
CA LYS A 29 20.54 1.99 -9.83
C LYS A 29 20.26 0.50 -9.61
N GLN A 30 20.67 0.02 -8.45
CA GLN A 30 20.29 -1.30 -7.94
C GLN A 30 19.57 -1.17 -6.60
N VAL A 31 18.81 -2.20 -6.25
CA VAL A 31 18.14 -2.31 -4.95
C VAL A 31 18.28 -3.74 -4.42
N THR A 32 18.37 -3.88 -3.10
CA THR A 32 18.33 -5.18 -2.43
C THR A 32 17.11 -5.24 -1.54
N LEU A 33 16.16 -6.10 -1.92
CA LEU A 33 15.00 -6.44 -1.11
C LEU A 33 15.43 -7.49 -0.09
N LYS A 34 15.07 -7.29 1.18
CA LYS A 34 15.37 -8.22 2.27
C LYS A 34 14.09 -8.85 2.78
N CYS A 35 14.15 -10.12 3.12
CA CYS A 35 13.05 -10.84 3.72
C CYS A 35 13.55 -11.85 4.75
N ASN A 36 12.97 -11.80 5.95
CA ASN A 36 13.33 -12.65 7.07
C ASN A 36 12.08 -13.35 7.63
N HIS A 37 12.23 -14.54 8.21
CA HIS A 37 11.17 -15.22 8.95
C HIS A 37 11.67 -15.83 10.27
N ASP A 38 10.75 -16.21 11.15
CA ASP A 38 11.06 -16.61 12.53
C ASP A 38 11.20 -18.12 12.75
N ASP A 39 10.73 -18.96 11.82
CA ASP A 39 10.72 -20.42 11.95
C ASP A 39 11.70 -21.13 10.99
N GLY A 40 12.65 -21.90 11.54
CA GLY A 40 13.68 -22.60 10.75
C GLY A 40 13.21 -23.89 10.07
N SER A 41 11.99 -24.36 10.38
CA SER A 41 11.38 -25.50 9.68
C SER A 41 10.97 -25.16 8.24
N TYR A 42 10.82 -23.87 7.95
CA TYR A 42 10.50 -23.33 6.64
C TYR A 42 11.75 -23.23 5.76
N TYR A 43 12.10 -24.36 5.17
CA TYR A 43 13.36 -24.55 4.46
C TYR A 43 13.37 -23.86 3.08
N TYR A 44 12.24 -23.90 2.37
CA TYR A 44 12.14 -23.33 1.03
C TYR A 44 11.70 -21.87 1.06
N MET A 45 12.19 -21.08 0.12
CA MET A 45 11.78 -19.68 -0.02
C MET A 45 11.69 -19.28 -1.47
N TYR A 46 10.74 -18.39 -1.72
CA TYR A 46 10.33 -17.97 -3.04
C TYR A 46 10.27 -16.46 -3.08
N TRP A 47 10.68 -15.87 -4.19
CA TRP A 47 10.43 -14.48 -4.52
C TRP A 47 9.46 -14.40 -5.68
N TYR A 48 8.39 -13.65 -5.50
CA TYR A 48 7.39 -13.36 -6.51
C TYR A 48 7.35 -11.87 -6.82
N ARG A 49 6.93 -11.52 -8.03
CA ARG A 49 6.64 -10.16 -8.46
C ARG A 49 5.22 -10.07 -8.97
N GLN A 50 4.48 -9.06 -8.52
CA GLN A 50 3.19 -8.66 -9.04
C GLN A 50 3.27 -7.26 -9.65
N ARG A 51 2.83 -7.11 -10.89
CA ARG A 51 2.71 -5.80 -11.56
C ARG A 51 1.26 -5.36 -11.55
N GLY A 52 0.97 -4.18 -10.99
CA GLY A 52 -0.40 -3.65 -10.91
C GLY A 52 -1.38 -4.65 -10.27
N GLN A 53 -2.51 -4.91 -10.92
CA GLN A 53 -3.47 -5.95 -10.55
C GLN A 53 -3.27 -7.27 -11.34
N GLY A 54 -2.09 -7.46 -11.92
CA GLY A 54 -1.76 -8.65 -12.70
C GLY A 54 -1.45 -9.88 -11.84
N GLU A 55 -1.02 -10.95 -12.53
CA GLU A 55 -0.65 -12.22 -11.91
C GLU A 55 0.71 -12.16 -11.19
N LEU A 56 0.90 -13.08 -10.24
CA LEU A 56 2.18 -13.29 -9.57
C LEU A 56 3.13 -14.06 -10.50
N SER A 57 4.30 -13.50 -10.76
CA SER A 57 5.39 -14.17 -11.48
C SER A 57 6.45 -14.64 -10.49
N LEU A 58 6.84 -15.92 -10.55
CA LEU A 58 7.96 -16.44 -9.75
C LEU A 58 9.27 -15.88 -10.31
N VAL A 59 10.03 -15.19 -9.45
CA VAL A 59 11.32 -14.56 -9.79
C VAL A 59 12.48 -15.48 -9.47
N ALA A 60 12.48 -16.05 -8.27
CA ALA A 60 13.56 -16.91 -7.80
C ALA A 60 13.06 -17.87 -6.71
N ILE A 61 13.74 -19.00 -6.58
CA ILE A 61 13.51 -20.05 -5.60
C ILE A 61 14.82 -20.37 -4.88
N SER A 62 14.70 -20.74 -3.61
CA SER A 62 15.78 -21.28 -2.80
C SER A 62 15.28 -22.51 -2.08
N LEU A 63 15.99 -23.63 -2.24
CA LEU A 63 15.64 -24.90 -1.64
C LEU A 63 16.32 -25.10 -0.28
N GLY A 64 16.98 -24.09 0.28
CA GLY A 64 17.75 -24.17 1.51
C GLY A 64 18.90 -23.17 1.55
N LYS A 65 19.69 -23.21 2.62
CA LYS A 65 20.85 -22.33 2.81
C LYS A 65 21.85 -22.49 1.66
N ASP A 66 22.37 -21.36 1.18
CA ASP A 66 23.35 -21.25 0.10
C ASP A 66 22.88 -21.91 -1.22
N THR A 67 21.56 -22.01 -1.41
CA THR A 67 20.95 -22.46 -2.66
C THR A 67 20.04 -21.38 -3.20
N GLU A 68 20.22 -21.03 -4.47
CA GLU A 68 19.42 -20.03 -5.17
C GLU A 68 19.29 -20.38 -6.65
N GLU A 69 18.11 -20.17 -7.20
CA GLU A 69 17.82 -20.34 -8.62
C GLU A 69 16.88 -19.22 -9.06
N THR A 70 17.33 -18.40 -10.02
CA THR A 70 16.48 -17.41 -10.68
C THR A 70 15.70 -18.08 -11.80
N VAL A 71 14.39 -17.86 -11.84
CA VAL A 71 13.46 -18.56 -12.73
C VAL A 71 13.21 -17.73 -13.99
N ALA A 72 13.23 -18.36 -15.16
CA ALA A 72 12.90 -17.69 -16.43
C ALA A 72 11.45 -17.13 -16.40
N PRO A 73 11.18 -15.94 -16.98
CA PRO A 73 12.04 -15.16 -17.88
C PRO A 73 13.03 -14.22 -17.17
N PHE A 74 13.13 -14.27 -15.84
CA PHE A 74 14.09 -13.45 -15.10
C PHE A 74 15.51 -14.00 -15.28
N THR A 75 16.51 -13.11 -15.22
CA THR A 75 17.91 -13.48 -15.45
C THR A 75 18.75 -13.31 -14.19
N VAL A 76 19.69 -14.24 -13.97
CA VAL A 76 20.65 -14.20 -12.86
C VAL A 76 21.57 -12.97 -12.90
N THR A 77 21.73 -12.33 -14.06
CA THR A 77 22.52 -11.10 -14.18
C THR A 77 21.79 -9.86 -13.65
N LYS A 78 20.44 -9.90 -13.64
CA LYS A 78 19.61 -8.79 -13.20
C LYS A 78 18.95 -9.05 -11.84
N HIS A 79 18.40 -10.24 -11.62
CA HIS A 79 17.66 -10.64 -10.42
C HIS A 79 18.47 -11.71 -9.70
N ILE A 80 19.23 -11.28 -8.69
CA ILE A 80 20.18 -12.11 -7.95
C ILE A 80 19.58 -12.38 -6.57
N MET A 81 19.15 -13.63 -6.35
CA MET A 81 18.75 -14.09 -5.03
C MET A 81 19.98 -14.51 -4.22
N LYS A 82 19.93 -14.32 -2.90
CA LYS A 82 20.89 -14.90 -1.95
C LYS A 82 20.15 -15.51 -0.77
N ARG A 83 20.60 -16.68 -0.30
CA ARG A 83 20.07 -17.35 0.90
C ARG A 83 21.19 -17.69 1.91
N PRO A 84 21.76 -16.68 2.61
CA PRO A 84 22.85 -16.93 3.55
C PRO A 84 22.43 -17.78 4.76
N GLU A 85 21.17 -17.69 5.18
CA GLU A 85 20.62 -18.45 6.30
C GLU A 85 19.23 -18.97 5.95
N ILE A 86 18.79 -20.06 6.62
CA ILE A 86 17.44 -20.58 6.41
C ILE A 86 16.40 -19.50 6.67
N LYS A 87 16.60 -18.64 7.67
CA LYS A 87 15.61 -17.61 8.02
C LYS A 87 15.70 -16.32 7.22
N GLU A 88 16.69 -16.16 6.34
CA GLU A 88 16.99 -14.87 5.70
C GLU A 88 17.27 -15.01 4.21
N SER A 89 16.54 -14.25 3.39
CA SER A 89 16.80 -14.13 1.96
C SER A 89 16.87 -12.68 1.51
N SER A 90 17.62 -12.45 0.44
CA SER A 90 17.59 -11.18 -0.27
C SER A 90 17.46 -11.38 -1.78
N LEU A 91 16.82 -10.40 -2.43
CA LEU A 91 16.72 -10.30 -3.88
C LEU A 91 17.32 -8.96 -4.31
N GLU A 92 18.47 -9.01 -4.97
CA GLU A 92 19.12 -7.87 -5.59
C GLU A 92 18.64 -7.71 -7.04
N ILE A 93 18.18 -6.50 -7.39
CA ILE A 93 17.74 -6.16 -8.74
C ILE A 93 18.66 -5.06 -9.26
N LYS A 94 19.42 -5.37 -10.32
CA LYS A 94 20.39 -4.46 -10.95
C LYS A 94 19.78 -3.73 -12.14
N ASN A 95 20.38 -2.60 -12.52
CA ASN A 95 20.01 -1.80 -13.70
C ASN A 95 18.50 -1.58 -13.77
N LEU A 96 17.97 -0.96 -12.72
CA LEU A 96 16.55 -0.75 -12.53
C LEU A 96 15.94 0.06 -13.67
N THR A 97 14.84 -0.46 -14.20
CA THR A 97 13.98 0.24 -15.18
C THR A 97 12.56 0.34 -14.62
N GLU A 98 11.73 1.18 -15.24
CA GLU A 98 10.33 1.36 -14.81
C GLU A 98 9.53 0.04 -14.79
N GLU A 99 9.86 -0.86 -15.71
CA GLU A 99 9.37 -2.24 -15.80
C GLU A 99 9.59 -3.07 -14.52
N ASP A 100 10.60 -2.74 -13.72
CA ASP A 100 10.88 -3.45 -12.47
C ASP A 100 9.97 -2.98 -11.33
N SER A 101 9.18 -1.92 -11.53
CA SER A 101 8.20 -1.47 -10.55
C SER A 101 7.09 -2.51 -10.35
N GLY A 102 6.70 -2.71 -9.10
CA GLY A 102 5.72 -3.71 -8.71
C GLY A 102 5.81 -4.05 -7.23
N ILE A 103 4.96 -4.99 -6.80
CA ILE A 103 5.02 -5.53 -5.45
C ILE A 103 5.83 -6.82 -5.50
N TYR A 104 6.86 -6.90 -4.68
CA TYR A 104 7.70 -8.08 -4.55
C TYR A 104 7.36 -8.81 -3.26
N PHE A 105 6.89 -10.03 -3.37
CA PHE A 105 6.56 -10.87 -2.23
C PHE A 105 7.66 -11.89 -2.02
N CYS A 106 8.06 -12.07 -0.77
CA CYS A 106 8.73 -13.30 -0.38
C CYS A 106 7.71 -14.24 0.23
N ALA A 107 7.89 -15.54 -0.02
CA ALA A 107 7.09 -16.58 0.59
C ALA A 107 7.97 -17.73 1.05
N SER A 108 7.53 -18.48 2.05
CA SER A 108 8.29 -19.61 2.58
C SER A 108 7.41 -20.82 2.88
N SER A 109 7.97 -22.02 2.73
CA SER A 109 7.28 -23.29 3.01
C SER A 109 8.24 -24.30 3.64
N ILE A 110 7.69 -25.29 4.33
CA ILE A 110 8.49 -26.38 4.90
C ILE A 110 9.02 -27.34 3.83
N ALA A 111 10.07 -28.10 4.17
CA ALA A 111 10.67 -29.08 3.27
C ALA A 111 9.74 -30.28 3.02
N GLN A 112 9.60 -30.69 1.76
CA GLN A 112 8.81 -31.86 1.36
C GLN A 112 9.67 -33.13 1.48
N TYR A 113 9.64 -33.79 2.63
CA TYR A 113 10.43 -35.02 2.83
C TYR A 113 9.73 -36.28 2.29
N LEU A 114 8.39 -36.30 2.23
CA LEU A 114 7.56 -37.42 1.76
C LEU A 114 6.31 -36.84 1.11
N ASN A 115 5.90 -37.33 -0.06
CA ASN A 115 4.74 -36.88 -0.86
C ASN A 115 3.37 -37.05 -0.14
N LEU A 116 3.17 -36.38 1.00
CA LEU A 116 1.97 -36.45 1.81
C LEU A 116 1.69 -35.03 2.34
N ALA A 117 0.81 -34.33 1.62
CA ALA A 117 0.31 -32.96 1.80
C ALA A 117 1.11 -31.83 1.11
N ASN A 118 0.42 -31.10 0.23
CA ASN A 118 0.85 -29.81 -0.31
C ASN A 118 0.96 -28.80 0.84
N TYR A 119 2.15 -28.60 1.39
CA TYR A 119 2.35 -27.55 2.38
C TYR A 119 2.19 -26.18 1.71
N PRO A 120 1.32 -25.30 2.25
CA PRO A 120 1.13 -23.98 1.68
C PRO A 120 2.42 -23.15 1.81
N ALA A 121 2.67 -22.32 0.81
CA ALA A 121 3.63 -21.23 0.95
C ALA A 121 2.93 -20.07 1.66
N TYR A 122 3.59 -19.53 2.68
CA TYR A 122 3.11 -18.37 3.42
C TYR A 122 3.79 -17.14 2.88
N PHE A 123 3.02 -16.10 2.55
CA PHE A 123 3.51 -14.87 1.95
C PHE A 123 3.74 -13.80 3.02
N GLY A 124 4.84 -13.07 2.89
CA GLY A 124 5.00 -11.79 3.59
C GLY A 124 4.09 -10.71 3.00
N ASN A 125 4.04 -9.55 3.65
CA ASN A 125 3.17 -8.44 3.22
C ASN A 125 3.56 -7.84 1.85
N GLY A 126 4.75 -8.15 1.36
CA GLY A 126 5.26 -7.65 0.08
C GLY A 126 5.87 -6.26 0.19
N THR A 127 6.83 -5.99 -0.68
CA THR A 127 7.55 -4.71 -0.78
C THR A 127 7.12 -4.02 -2.06
N LYS A 128 6.46 -2.86 -1.98
CA LYS A 128 6.14 -2.05 -3.16
C LYS A 128 7.40 -1.32 -3.62
N LEU A 129 8.01 -1.77 -4.71
CA LEU A 129 9.15 -1.13 -5.36
C LEU A 129 8.65 -0.21 -6.48
N THR A 130 9.07 1.05 -6.45
CA THR A 130 8.83 2.00 -7.53
C THR A 130 10.16 2.52 -8.05
N VAL A 131 10.38 2.32 -9.34
CA VAL A 131 11.54 2.86 -10.05
C VAL A 131 11.15 4.19 -10.66
N LEU A 132 11.84 5.26 -10.27
CA LEU A 132 11.55 6.61 -10.72
C LEU A 132 12.12 6.87 -12.12
N ALA A 133 11.25 7.38 -12.99
CA ALA A 133 11.58 7.94 -14.30
C ALA A 133 11.86 9.46 -14.22
N ALA A 134 11.32 10.12 -13.20
CA ALA A 134 11.39 11.56 -12.99
C ALA A 134 11.62 11.93 -11.52
N ASN A 135 11.79 13.21 -11.25
CA ASN A 135 11.93 13.71 -9.88
C ASN A 135 10.60 13.64 -9.12
N VAL A 136 10.70 13.38 -7.82
CA VAL A 136 9.56 13.35 -6.90
C VAL A 136 8.90 14.72 -6.85
N THR A 137 7.57 14.75 -6.93
CA THR A 137 6.76 15.97 -6.86
C THR A 137 5.65 15.79 -5.83
N LEU A 138 5.51 16.75 -4.92
CA LEU A 138 4.51 16.72 -3.85
C LEU A 138 3.08 16.98 -4.38
N PRO A 139 2.04 16.42 -3.72
CA PRO A 139 0.65 16.63 -4.12
C PRO A 139 0.16 18.05 -3.85
N LYS A 140 -0.67 18.54 -4.75
CA LYS A 140 -1.53 19.71 -4.53
C LYS A 140 -2.90 19.23 -4.09
N VAL A 141 -3.36 19.68 -2.93
CA VAL A 141 -4.62 19.23 -2.33
C VAL A 141 -5.67 20.32 -2.46
N LYS A 142 -6.82 19.99 -3.03
CA LYS A 142 -7.99 20.87 -3.13
C LYS A 142 -9.22 20.16 -2.62
N ILE A 143 -10.05 20.86 -1.84
CA ILE A 143 -11.38 20.37 -1.47
C ILE A 143 -12.40 21.13 -2.32
N LEU A 144 -13.25 20.38 -3.00
CA LEU A 144 -14.38 20.89 -3.76
C LEU A 144 -15.64 20.79 -2.89
N PRO A 145 -16.42 21.89 -2.78
CA PRO A 145 -17.69 21.87 -2.08
C PRO A 145 -18.72 20.98 -2.81
N PRO A 146 -19.87 20.67 -2.17
CA PRO A 146 -20.93 19.93 -2.82
C PRO A 146 -21.43 20.67 -4.05
N SER A 147 -21.82 19.95 -5.09
CA SER A 147 -22.32 20.59 -6.30
C SER A 147 -23.67 21.26 -6.03
N PRO A 148 -23.97 22.44 -6.60
CA PRO A 148 -25.28 23.09 -6.42
C PRO A 148 -26.45 22.18 -6.81
N LYS A 149 -26.28 21.35 -7.84
CA LYS A 149 -27.31 20.38 -8.29
C LYS A 149 -27.60 19.29 -7.25
N GLU A 150 -26.59 18.84 -6.50
CA GLU A 150 -26.76 17.87 -5.42
C GLU A 150 -27.61 18.48 -4.30
N ILE A 151 -27.33 19.74 -3.94
CA ILE A 151 -28.06 20.48 -2.91
C ILE A 151 -29.53 20.71 -3.33
N CYS A 152 -29.79 21.06 -4.59
CA CYS A 152 -31.15 21.33 -5.10
C CYS A 152 -32.03 20.07 -5.30
N SER A 153 -31.47 18.85 -5.28
CA SER A 153 -32.19 17.61 -5.65
C SER A 153 -32.79 16.82 -4.47
N GLN A 154 -32.61 17.30 -3.25
CA GLN A 154 -32.95 16.57 -2.04
C GLN A 154 -34.35 16.97 -1.52
N ASP A 155 -35.41 16.34 -2.04
CA ASP A 155 -36.80 16.51 -1.59
C ASP A 155 -37.18 15.64 -0.36
N LYS A 156 -36.22 15.02 0.32
CA LYS A 156 -36.46 14.21 1.54
C LYS A 156 -35.80 14.87 2.76
N ILE A 157 -36.65 15.32 3.68
CA ILE A 157 -36.32 16.22 4.81
C ILE A 157 -35.44 15.56 5.90
N ASN A 158 -35.34 14.23 5.97
CA ASN A 158 -34.82 13.54 7.17
C ASN A 158 -33.43 12.89 7.05
N ASP A 159 -32.73 12.96 5.91
CA ASP A 159 -31.34 12.44 5.79
C ASP A 159 -30.54 13.15 4.68
N LYS A 160 -30.53 14.49 4.72
CA LYS A 160 -29.76 15.30 3.77
C LYS A 160 -28.28 15.27 4.12
N ARG A 161 -27.47 14.76 3.18
CA ARG A 161 -26.02 14.74 3.28
C ARG A 161 -25.41 15.50 2.10
N SER A 162 -24.34 16.19 2.40
CA SER A 162 -23.53 16.96 1.46
C SER A 162 -22.25 16.21 1.15
N THR A 163 -21.93 16.02 -0.14
CA THR A 163 -20.69 15.35 -0.55
C THR A 163 -19.58 16.37 -0.76
N LEU A 164 -18.47 16.22 -0.04
CA LEU A 164 -17.23 16.94 -0.30
C LEU A 164 -16.26 16.05 -1.06
N VAL A 165 -15.50 16.64 -1.98
CA VAL A 165 -14.50 15.91 -2.78
C VAL A 165 -13.12 16.51 -2.54
N CYS A 166 -12.19 15.70 -2.04
CA CYS A 166 -10.77 16.03 -2.00
C CYS A 166 -10.09 15.51 -3.26
N VAL A 167 -9.39 16.39 -3.96
CA VAL A 167 -8.58 16.06 -5.12
C VAL A 167 -7.12 16.34 -4.78
N ALA A 168 -6.31 15.29 -4.79
CA ALA A 168 -4.86 15.40 -4.78
C ALA A 168 -4.38 15.26 -6.22
N SER A 169 -3.56 16.20 -6.71
CA SER A 169 -3.08 16.16 -8.09
C SER A 169 -1.67 16.69 -8.27
N GLY A 170 -1.05 16.34 -9.39
CA GLY A 170 0.27 16.84 -9.77
C GLY A 170 1.41 16.24 -8.96
N PHE A 171 1.21 15.06 -8.35
CA PHE A 171 2.25 14.38 -7.58
C PHE A 171 2.89 13.25 -8.37
N TYR A 172 4.11 12.88 -7.98
CA TYR A 172 4.82 11.73 -8.52
C TYR A 172 5.83 11.23 -7.49
N PRO A 173 5.94 9.91 -7.23
CA PRO A 173 5.15 8.79 -7.79
C PRO A 173 3.77 8.61 -7.12
N ASP A 174 3.10 7.47 -7.31
CA ASP A 174 1.69 7.22 -6.96
C ASP A 174 1.39 6.94 -5.47
N HIS A 175 2.38 7.06 -4.58
CA HIS A 175 2.25 6.59 -3.19
C HIS A 175 1.62 7.61 -2.27
N VAL A 176 0.30 7.53 -2.15
CA VAL A 176 -0.51 8.41 -1.31
C VAL A 176 -1.53 7.63 -0.50
N SER A 177 -1.81 8.12 0.70
CA SER A 177 -3.03 7.80 1.43
C SER A 177 -3.81 9.09 1.72
N VAL A 178 -5.14 9.00 1.72
CA VAL A 178 -6.02 10.17 1.91
C VAL A 178 -6.86 9.96 3.15
N SER A 179 -6.91 10.95 4.03
CA SER A 179 -7.67 10.92 5.28
C SER A 179 -8.44 12.23 5.49
N TRP A 180 -9.55 12.12 6.22
CA TRP A 180 -10.44 13.24 6.51
C TRP A 180 -10.53 13.54 8.00
N LYS A 181 -10.66 14.82 8.33
CA LYS A 181 -11.11 15.29 9.64
C LYS A 181 -12.29 16.25 9.49
N VAL A 182 -13.31 16.07 10.33
CA VAL A 182 -14.44 16.99 10.45
C VAL A 182 -14.40 17.56 11.86
N ASN A 183 -14.31 18.88 11.99
CA ASN A 183 -14.18 19.59 13.27
C ASN A 183 -13.01 19.05 14.12
N GLY A 184 -11.89 18.74 13.46
CA GLY A 184 -10.68 18.20 14.09
C GLY A 184 -10.74 16.69 14.39
N VAL A 185 -11.89 16.04 14.28
CA VAL A 185 -12.08 14.61 14.57
C VAL A 185 -11.89 13.79 13.30
N ALA A 186 -11.05 12.75 13.38
CA ALA A 186 -10.80 11.84 12.26
C ALA A 186 -12.08 11.08 11.85
N ARG A 187 -12.32 10.96 10.55
CA ARG A 187 -13.49 10.30 9.98
C ARG A 187 -13.07 9.22 8.98
N GLN A 188 -13.74 8.08 9.09
CA GLN A 188 -13.66 6.95 8.14
C GLN A 188 -15.04 6.51 7.66
N ASP A 189 -16.08 6.81 8.45
CA ASP A 189 -17.48 6.68 8.10
C ASP A 189 -17.81 7.51 6.86
N SER A 190 -18.50 6.89 5.89
CA SER A 190 -18.93 7.55 4.65
C SER A 190 -17.81 8.16 3.81
N VAL A 191 -16.56 7.71 4.00
CA VAL A 191 -15.41 8.04 3.16
C VAL A 191 -15.32 7.03 2.03
N SER A 192 -15.16 7.51 0.81
CA SER A 192 -14.92 6.71 -0.39
C SER A 192 -13.74 7.30 -1.15
N THR A 193 -12.60 6.62 -1.08
CA THR A 193 -11.37 7.00 -1.80
C THR A 193 -11.19 6.10 -3.00
N ASP A 194 -10.71 6.66 -4.11
CA ASP A 194 -10.38 5.89 -5.30
C ASP A 194 -9.38 4.78 -4.97
N THR A 195 -9.53 3.61 -5.60
CA THR A 195 -8.74 2.41 -5.28
C THR A 195 -7.25 2.59 -5.59
N SER A 196 -6.91 3.45 -6.56
CA SER A 196 -5.54 3.75 -6.95
C SER A 196 -5.42 5.16 -7.54
N ALA A 197 -4.24 5.76 -7.41
CA ALA A 197 -3.93 7.00 -8.11
C ALA A 197 -3.80 6.75 -9.61
N GLN A 198 -4.37 7.64 -10.41
CA GLN A 198 -4.36 7.56 -11.86
C GLN A 198 -3.28 8.49 -12.42
N GLN A 199 -2.53 7.99 -13.41
CA GLN A 199 -1.49 8.76 -14.08
C GLN A 199 -2.08 9.50 -15.29
N ASP A 200 -1.81 10.80 -15.38
CA ASP A 200 -2.03 11.57 -16.59
C ASP A 200 -0.96 11.17 -17.62
N LYS A 201 -1.40 10.69 -18.79
CA LYS A 201 -0.49 10.17 -19.84
C LYS A 201 0.39 11.26 -20.49
N THR A 202 0.02 12.54 -20.35
CA THR A 202 0.73 13.67 -20.97
C THR A 202 1.76 14.25 -20.01
N THR A 203 1.33 14.54 -18.78
CA THR A 203 2.21 15.14 -17.75
C THR A 203 3.00 14.10 -16.97
N LEU A 204 2.62 12.82 -17.06
CA LEU A 204 3.14 11.69 -16.28
C LEU A 204 2.91 11.84 -14.76
N MET A 205 2.13 12.84 -14.34
CA MET A 205 1.81 13.08 -12.94
C MET A 205 0.57 12.30 -12.52
N TYR A 206 0.50 11.97 -11.24
CA TYR A 206 -0.61 11.26 -10.63
C TYR A 206 -1.64 12.21 -10.03
N HIS A 207 -2.87 11.70 -9.96
CA HIS A 207 -3.96 12.28 -9.19
C HIS A 207 -4.78 11.18 -8.51
N ILE A 208 -5.42 11.52 -7.38
CA ILE A 208 -6.36 10.65 -6.68
C ILE A 208 -7.49 11.50 -6.10
N SER A 209 -8.70 10.97 -6.05
CA SER A 209 -9.82 11.62 -5.39
C SER A 209 -10.33 10.81 -4.19
N SER A 210 -10.81 11.54 -3.19
CA SER A 210 -11.52 10.99 -2.03
C SER A 210 -12.76 11.80 -1.77
N ARG A 211 -13.85 11.14 -1.37
CA ARG A 211 -15.16 11.75 -1.14
C ARG A 211 -15.59 11.45 0.28
N ILE A 212 -16.19 12.44 0.94
CA ILE A 212 -16.83 12.25 2.25
C ILE A 212 -18.25 12.81 2.19
N LYS A 213 -19.21 12.05 2.71
CA LYS A 213 -20.57 12.56 2.95
C LYS A 213 -20.66 13.08 4.37
N VAL A 214 -21.05 14.34 4.52
CA VAL A 214 -21.22 15.00 5.82
C VAL A 214 -22.69 15.41 5.98
N ASN A 215 -23.12 15.64 7.23
CA ASN A 215 -24.47 16.14 7.46
C ASN A 215 -24.60 17.57 6.92
N ASP A 216 -25.75 17.90 6.34
CA ASP A 216 -26.00 19.25 5.84
C ASP A 216 -25.91 20.31 6.95
N THR A 217 -26.30 19.97 8.18
CA THR A 217 -26.13 20.86 9.34
C THR A 217 -24.67 21.21 9.59
N ASP A 218 -23.77 20.24 9.42
CA ASP A 218 -22.34 20.46 9.58
C ASP A 218 -21.82 21.30 8.41
N TRP A 219 -22.22 20.98 7.17
CA TRP A 219 -21.81 21.75 5.98
C TRP A 219 -22.29 23.21 6.02
N MET A 220 -23.50 23.45 6.53
CA MET A 220 -24.10 24.79 6.61
C MET A 220 -23.60 25.64 7.78
N ASP A 221 -22.94 25.03 8.78
CA ASP A 221 -22.33 25.74 9.88
C ASP A 221 -20.98 26.34 9.46
N LEU A 222 -20.90 27.68 9.45
CA LEU A 222 -19.66 28.42 9.15
C LEU A 222 -18.52 28.13 10.13
N LYS A 223 -18.82 27.57 11.32
CA LYS A 223 -17.83 27.14 12.31
C LYS A 223 -17.30 25.74 12.04
N SER A 224 -18.02 24.95 11.23
CA SER A 224 -17.54 23.62 10.88
C SER A 224 -16.35 23.70 9.95
N SER A 225 -15.40 22.80 10.15
CA SER A 225 -14.17 22.68 9.36
C SER A 225 -14.03 21.28 8.80
N PHE A 226 -13.59 21.21 7.54
CA PHE A 226 -13.39 19.98 6.80
C PHE A 226 -11.97 19.96 6.27
N ALA A 227 -11.15 19.06 6.80
CA ALA A 227 -9.75 18.94 6.42
C ALA A 227 -9.51 17.61 5.70
N CYS A 228 -8.87 17.68 4.54
CA CYS A 228 -8.37 16.54 3.79
C CYS A 228 -6.85 16.53 3.89
N THR A 229 -6.28 15.43 4.36
CA THR A 229 -4.83 15.24 4.47
C THR A 229 -4.39 14.10 3.56
N VAL A 230 -3.43 14.41 2.69
CA VAL A 230 -2.75 13.44 1.84
C VAL A 230 -1.39 13.16 2.45
N GLN A 231 -1.18 11.92 2.89
CA GLN A 231 0.12 11.44 3.34
C GLN A 231 0.84 10.86 2.12
N PHE A 232 1.98 11.45 1.77
CA PHE A 232 2.77 11.13 0.59
C PHE A 232 4.16 10.64 0.99
N PHE A 233 4.62 9.51 0.43
CA PHE A 233 5.99 9.05 0.67
C PHE A 233 6.94 9.61 -0.39
N ASN A 234 7.89 10.45 0.01
CA ASN A 234 8.81 11.12 -0.91
C ASN A 234 10.04 10.28 -1.29
N GLY A 235 10.21 9.11 -0.70
CA GLY A 235 11.37 8.23 -0.89
C GLY A 235 12.18 8.01 0.38
N ASP A 236 12.13 8.98 1.29
CA ASP A 236 12.84 8.95 2.57
C ASP A 236 11.86 8.92 3.75
N GLU A 237 10.82 9.76 3.69
CA GLU A 237 9.83 9.92 4.76
C GLU A 237 8.40 10.15 4.23
N TYR A 238 7.44 10.12 5.16
CA TYR A 238 6.06 10.46 4.89
C TYR A 238 5.80 11.95 5.17
N VAL A 239 5.35 12.66 4.14
CA VAL A 239 5.01 14.09 4.19
C VAL A 239 3.49 14.24 4.13
N ASN A 240 2.92 14.99 5.06
CA ASN A 240 1.48 15.28 5.08
C ASN A 240 1.20 16.62 4.40
N VAL A 241 0.35 16.62 3.38
CA VAL A 241 -0.18 17.83 2.75
C VAL A 241 -1.66 17.94 3.05
N THR A 242 -2.05 19.00 3.75
CA THR A 242 -3.43 19.21 4.20
C THR A 242 -4.04 20.43 3.54
N ASN A 243 -5.30 20.32 3.13
CA ASN A 243 -6.15 21.47 2.83
C ASN A 243 -7.37 21.44 3.75
N THR A 244 -7.85 22.62 4.15
CA THR A 244 -9.02 22.79 5.01
C THR A 244 -9.95 23.84 4.41
N ILE A 245 -11.24 23.51 4.37
CA ILE A 245 -12.30 24.47 4.05
C ILE A 245 -13.28 24.54 5.22
N ASN A 246 -13.97 25.67 5.34
CA ASN A 246 -15.05 25.82 6.31
C ASN A 246 -16.39 25.55 5.65
N GLY A 247 -17.40 25.26 6.47
CA GLY A 247 -18.79 25.20 6.04
C GLY A 247 -19.24 26.50 5.40
N GLN A 248 -20.28 26.40 4.56
CA GLN A 248 -20.84 27.53 3.82
C GLN A 248 -22.34 27.61 4.08
N LYS A 249 -22.84 28.82 4.32
CA LYS A 249 -24.29 29.05 4.37
C LYS A 249 -24.91 28.57 3.06
N GLY A 250 -26.04 27.86 3.15
CA GLY A 250 -26.78 27.38 1.99
C GLY A 250 -26.98 28.49 0.97
N LEU A 251 -26.74 28.17 -0.30
CA LEU A 251 -27.06 29.02 -1.45
C LEU A 251 -28.56 29.31 -1.52
#